data_AF-A0AAV4UBW5-F1
#
_entry.id   AF-A0AAV4UBW5-F1
#
_cell.length_a   1.000
_cell.length_b   1.000
_cell.length_c   1.000
_cell.angle_alpha   90.00
_cell.angle_beta   90.00
_cell.angle_gamma   90.00
#
_symmetry.space_group_name_H-M   'P 1'
#
loop_
_entity.id
_entity.type
_entity.pdbx_description
1 polymer ?
#
loop_
_entity_poly.entity_id
_entity_poly.type
_entity_poly.pdbx_seq_one_letter_code
_entity_poly.pdbx_strand_id
1 'polypeptide(L)'
;MSHALHKRISIKMLNRNLISKSLSCLPFITSRRSVKVRNLPVKYDQFETPYMKTRKPGILFITDFYAFMNKRWTLDDIRYYKKWKLIKEIRDSQKYINERHKILGPDLATTHFITARYGKIKLKGNNEWLTIDDLKSGKIPPTYVPGFCVEEIDASNIVLCYEGFENLCHLSGLKKLILRDCPFVDDWCLSRSYIFQDTLEYLDISGCQNVSERGICTLYVLKKLKTLVIHDTPNIQNKELVCLLLQDLLPKLEVEGVDYNDPILLKRLAKYM
;
A
#
# COMPACT_ATOMS: atom_id res chain seq x y z
N MET A 1 -22.95 -25.47 23.96
CA MET A 1 -21.60 -25.12 24.47
C MET A 1 -20.57 -25.44 23.40
N SER A 2 -20.39 -24.55 22.41
CA SER A 2 -19.33 -24.68 21.41
C SER A 2 -18.47 -23.43 21.48
N HIS A 3 -17.30 -23.56 22.11
CA HIS A 3 -16.31 -22.50 22.19
C HIS A 3 -15.85 -22.13 20.77
N ALA A 4 -16.23 -20.94 20.34
CA ALA A 4 -15.67 -20.28 19.17
C ALA A 4 -14.17 -20.06 19.39
N LEU A 5 -13.36 -20.84 18.68
CA LEU A 5 -11.93 -20.59 18.50
C LEU A 5 -11.78 -19.31 17.65
N HIS A 6 -11.85 -18.16 18.31
CA HIS A 6 -11.31 -16.91 17.80
C HIS A 6 -9.81 -17.11 17.53
N LYS A 7 -9.47 -17.52 16.30
CA LYS A 7 -8.14 -17.29 15.73
C LYS A 7 -7.99 -15.77 15.54
N ARG A 8 -7.65 -15.06 16.62
CA ARG A 8 -6.86 -13.83 16.51
C ARG A 8 -5.57 -14.25 15.83
N ILE A 9 -5.51 -14.09 14.51
CA ILE A 9 -4.26 -14.21 13.75
C ILE A 9 -3.39 -13.07 14.24
N SER A 10 -2.62 -13.38 15.27
CA SER A 10 -1.61 -12.50 15.81
C SER A 10 -0.63 -12.24 14.68
N ILE A 11 -0.16 -11.00 14.58
CA ILE A 11 0.97 -10.52 13.76
C ILE A 11 2.21 -11.45 13.84
N LYS A 12 2.25 -12.40 14.80
CA LYS A 12 3.13 -13.59 14.83
C LYS A 12 3.19 -14.41 13.53
N MET A 13 2.18 -14.36 12.66
CA MET A 13 2.19 -15.03 11.35
C MET A 13 2.58 -14.13 10.17
N LEU A 14 3.19 -12.96 10.41
CA LEU A 14 4.03 -12.36 9.37
C LEU A 14 5.22 -13.30 9.14
N ASN A 15 5.18 -14.03 8.04
CA ASN A 15 6.25 -14.94 7.64
C ASN A 15 7.56 -14.12 7.67
N ARG A 16 8.52 -14.47 8.54
CA ARG A 16 9.81 -13.76 8.62
C ARG A 16 10.47 -13.62 7.24
N ASN A 17 10.19 -14.60 6.37
CA ASN A 17 10.60 -14.65 4.97
C ASN A 17 9.97 -13.55 4.09
N LEU A 18 8.71 -13.17 4.31
CA LEU A 18 8.04 -12.09 3.57
C LEU A 18 8.64 -10.72 3.94
N ILE A 19 8.88 -10.51 5.23
CA ILE A 19 9.48 -9.25 5.71
C ILE A 19 10.95 -9.15 5.29
N SER A 20 11.75 -10.22 5.46
CA SER A 20 13.16 -10.20 5.08
C SER A 20 13.36 -9.97 3.58
N LYS A 21 12.49 -10.54 2.73
CA LYS A 21 12.45 -10.30 1.28
C LYS A 21 12.16 -8.84 0.92
N SER A 22 11.30 -8.15 1.66
CA SER A 22 10.95 -6.74 1.40
C SER A 22 12.07 -5.74 1.72
N LEU A 23 13.01 -6.12 2.62
CA LEU A 23 14.11 -5.28 3.08
C LEU A 23 15.35 -5.34 2.16
N SER A 24 15.49 -6.39 1.33
CA SER A 24 16.73 -6.67 0.60
C SER A 24 16.85 -6.03 -0.79
N CYS A 25 15.84 -5.29 -1.26
CA CYS A 25 15.77 -4.92 -2.67
C CYS A 25 15.28 -3.48 -2.84
N LEU A 26 16.18 -2.52 -2.67
CA LEU A 26 16.11 -1.28 -3.43
C LEU A 26 17.54 -1.01 -3.92
N PRO A 27 17.80 -0.94 -5.24
CA PRO A 27 19.11 -0.54 -5.70
C PRO A 27 19.42 0.83 -5.11
N PHE A 28 20.62 0.96 -4.52
CA PHE A 28 21.15 2.25 -4.13
C PHE A 28 21.39 3.03 -5.42
N ILE A 29 20.43 3.88 -5.78
CA ILE A 29 20.60 4.83 -6.87
C ILE A 29 21.64 5.83 -6.38
N THR A 30 22.88 5.70 -6.83
CA THR A 30 23.95 6.62 -6.45
C THR A 30 23.56 8.02 -6.90
N SER A 31 23.26 8.90 -5.96
CA SER A 31 23.15 10.34 -6.20
C SER A 31 24.56 10.91 -6.47
N ARG A 32 25.14 10.58 -7.62
CA ARG A 32 26.31 11.31 -8.13
C ARG A 32 25.78 12.59 -8.73
N ARG A 33 25.75 13.66 -7.91
CA ARG A 33 25.47 15.08 -8.28
C ARG A 33 24.22 15.26 -9.16
N SER A 34 23.12 15.74 -8.57
CA SER A 34 21.96 16.40 -9.23
C SER A 34 21.91 16.26 -10.77
N VAL A 35 21.69 15.04 -11.25
CA VAL A 35 21.60 14.78 -12.69
C VAL A 35 20.27 15.37 -13.14
N LYS A 36 20.32 16.55 -13.78
CA LYS A 36 19.17 17.08 -14.53
C LYS A 36 18.94 16.15 -15.72
N VAL A 37 18.00 15.24 -15.56
CA VAL A 37 17.51 14.41 -16.66
C VAL A 37 16.79 15.34 -17.63
N ARG A 38 17.32 15.47 -18.84
CA ARG A 38 16.68 16.21 -19.93
C ARG A 38 15.46 15.37 -20.38
N ASN A 39 14.30 16.01 -20.57
CA ASN A 39 13.06 15.42 -21.09
C ASN A 39 12.04 14.83 -20.08
N LEU A 40 12.09 15.18 -18.79
CA LEU A 40 10.93 14.91 -17.93
C LEU A 40 9.78 15.87 -18.27
N PRO A 41 8.54 15.36 -18.40
CA PRO A 41 7.39 16.18 -18.81
C PRO A 41 6.97 17.19 -17.74
N VAL A 42 7.37 17.00 -16.47
CA VAL A 42 6.94 17.84 -15.34
C VAL A 42 8.10 18.04 -14.35
N LYS A 43 8.24 19.26 -13.80
CA LYS A 43 9.14 19.52 -12.65
C LYS A 43 8.44 19.09 -11.36
N TYR A 44 8.87 17.98 -10.77
CA TYR A 44 8.25 17.40 -9.56
C TYR A 44 8.54 18.18 -8.26
N ASP A 45 9.22 19.32 -8.32
CA ASP A 45 9.56 20.15 -7.14
C ASP A 45 8.32 20.77 -6.47
N GLN A 46 7.14 20.75 -7.12
CA GLN A 46 5.90 21.38 -6.65
C GLN A 46 4.95 20.44 -5.89
N PHE A 47 5.27 19.13 -5.79
CA PHE A 47 4.33 18.12 -5.26
C PHE A 47 4.77 17.51 -3.92
N GLU A 48 5.65 18.19 -3.19
CA GLU A 48 5.98 17.81 -1.81
C GLU A 48 4.74 18.00 -0.92
N THR A 49 4.08 16.90 -0.56
CA THR A 49 3.06 16.93 0.50
C THR A 49 3.72 17.27 1.84
N PRO A 50 3.01 17.92 2.79
CA PRO A 50 3.57 18.29 4.09
C PRO A 50 4.19 17.11 4.86
N TYR A 51 3.73 15.89 4.58
CA TYR A 51 4.16 14.65 5.20
C TYR A 51 5.53 14.15 4.69
N MET A 52 6.03 14.70 3.57
CA MET A 52 7.29 14.30 2.93
C MET A 52 8.53 14.99 3.51
N LYS A 53 8.35 15.97 4.42
CA LYS A 53 9.48 16.63 5.11
C LYS A 53 10.04 15.71 6.17
N THR A 54 11.31 15.33 6.03
CA THR A 54 12.02 14.54 7.04
C THR A 54 12.09 15.34 8.36
N ARG A 55 11.75 14.70 9.47
CA ARG A 55 12.06 15.25 10.80
C ARG A 55 13.58 15.34 10.93
N LYS A 56 14.13 16.55 11.08
CA LYS A 56 15.56 16.75 11.33
C LYS A 56 15.96 16.05 12.63
N PRO A 57 16.93 15.12 12.63
CA PRO A 57 17.41 14.52 13.86
C PRO A 57 18.37 15.51 14.54
N GLY A 58 18.01 15.95 15.74
CA GLY A 58 18.87 16.72 16.62
C GLY A 58 18.47 16.45 18.07
N ILE A 59 19.47 16.29 18.95
CA ILE A 59 19.36 16.11 20.42
C ILE A 59 18.83 14.72 20.89
N LEU A 60 18.02 14.03 20.11
CA LEU A 60 17.33 12.78 20.51
C LEU A 60 18.22 11.54 20.71
N PHE A 61 19.35 11.40 20.00
CA PHE A 61 20.12 10.14 20.03
C PHE A 61 20.70 9.81 21.41
N ILE A 62 21.30 10.80 22.07
CA ILE A 62 21.95 10.61 23.38
C ILE A 62 20.88 10.31 24.45
N THR A 63 19.78 11.07 24.45
CA THR A 63 18.66 10.84 25.38
C THR A 63 17.99 9.48 25.17
N ASP A 64 17.80 9.07 23.90
CA ASP A 64 17.21 7.77 23.57
C ASP A 64 18.14 6.62 23.97
N PHE A 65 19.46 6.78 23.80
CA PHE A 65 20.46 5.80 24.22
C PHE A 65 20.51 5.64 25.75
N TYR A 66 20.56 6.75 26.49
CA TYR A 66 20.53 6.69 27.97
C TYR A 66 19.21 6.13 28.50
N ALA A 67 18.06 6.50 27.91
CA ALA A 67 16.77 5.93 28.26
C ALA A 67 16.70 4.42 27.97
N PHE A 68 17.30 3.96 26.86
CA PHE A 68 17.40 2.55 26.51
C PHE A 68 18.27 1.77 27.51
N MET A 69 19.44 2.29 27.86
CA MET A 69 20.39 1.63 28.76
C MET A 69 19.90 1.59 30.22
N ASN A 70 19.23 2.64 30.68
CA ASN A 70 18.74 2.73 32.05
C ASN A 70 17.38 2.03 32.27
N LYS A 71 16.72 1.56 31.20
CA LYS A 71 15.49 0.76 31.30
C LYS A 71 15.83 -0.66 31.75
N ARG A 72 15.14 -1.16 32.78
CA ARG A 72 15.16 -2.59 33.11
C ARG A 72 14.36 -3.36 32.05
N TRP A 73 15.05 -4.18 31.26
CA TRP A 73 14.45 -4.93 30.15
C TRP A 73 13.83 -6.22 30.64
N THR A 74 12.52 -6.38 30.45
CA THR A 74 11.88 -7.70 30.51
C THR A 74 11.99 -8.42 29.16
N LEU A 75 11.76 -9.74 29.15
CA LEU A 75 11.70 -10.50 27.90
C LEU A 75 10.60 -9.97 26.95
N ASP A 76 9.49 -9.50 27.51
CA ASP A 76 8.42 -8.85 26.74
C ASP A 76 8.85 -7.53 26.12
N ASP A 77 9.59 -6.71 26.86
CA ASP A 77 10.15 -5.47 26.32
C ASP A 77 11.09 -5.75 25.15
N ILE A 78 11.95 -6.77 25.26
CA ILE A 78 12.87 -7.16 24.19
C ILE A 78 12.09 -7.64 22.96
N ARG A 79 11.03 -8.43 23.15
CA ARG A 79 10.15 -8.88 22.05
C ARG A 79 9.47 -7.69 21.38
N TYR A 80 8.92 -6.77 22.16
CA TYR A 80 8.27 -5.56 21.67
C TYR A 80 9.25 -4.66 20.91
N TYR A 81 10.44 -4.43 21.46
CA TYR A 81 11.48 -3.61 20.84
C TYR A 81 11.96 -4.19 19.51
N LYS A 82 12.20 -5.51 19.44
CA LYS A 82 12.55 -6.18 18.17
C LYS A 82 11.44 -6.01 17.13
N LYS A 83 10.17 -6.18 17.52
CA LYS A 83 9.02 -5.96 16.63
C LYS A 83 8.95 -4.51 16.15
N TRP A 84 9.08 -3.54 17.05
CA TRP A 84 9.08 -2.12 16.73
C TRP A 84 10.22 -1.75 15.77
N LYS A 85 11.43 -2.24 16.03
CA LYS A 85 12.61 -2.01 15.18
C LYS A 85 12.40 -2.55 13.77
N LEU A 86 11.85 -3.76 13.66
CA LEU A 86 11.52 -4.37 12.36
C LEU A 86 10.49 -3.53 11.59
N ILE A 87 9.40 -3.11 12.24
CA ILE A 87 8.38 -2.26 11.61
C ILE A 87 8.98 -0.92 11.18
N LYS A 88 9.85 -0.34 12.00
CA LYS A 88 10.56 0.90 11.69
C LYS A 88 11.42 0.74 10.43
N GLU A 89 12.20 -0.34 10.32
CA GLU A 89 13.01 -0.63 9.14
C GLU A 89 12.15 -0.82 7.88
N ILE A 90 11.01 -1.51 7.98
CA ILE A 90 10.06 -1.65 6.87
C ILE A 90 9.58 -0.27 6.41
N ARG A 91 9.12 0.57 7.34
CA ARG A 91 8.65 1.93 7.03
C ARG A 91 9.75 2.78 6.41
N ASP A 92 10.94 2.74 6.98
CA ASP A 92 12.12 3.47 6.48
C ASP A 92 12.50 3.04 5.06
N SER A 93 12.37 1.74 4.73
CA SER A 93 12.63 1.21 3.38
C SER A 93 11.59 1.65 2.33
N GLN A 94 10.40 2.06 2.77
CA GLN A 94 9.26 2.41 1.91
C GLN A 94 9.04 3.91 1.78
N LYS A 95 9.85 4.73 2.45
CA LYS A 95 9.78 6.18 2.31
C LYS A 95 9.93 6.60 0.87
N TYR A 96 9.16 7.62 0.50
CA TYR A 96 9.27 8.25 -0.79
C TYR A 96 10.65 8.90 -0.97
N ILE A 97 11.28 8.62 -2.11
CA ILE A 97 12.57 9.22 -2.49
C ILE A 97 12.33 10.14 -3.68
N ASN A 98 12.40 11.45 -3.44
CA ASN A 98 12.18 12.48 -4.47
C ASN A 98 13.15 12.29 -5.65
N GLU A 99 14.42 12.02 -5.37
CA GLU A 99 15.45 11.85 -6.41
C GLU A 99 15.14 10.69 -7.37
N ARG A 100 14.60 9.58 -6.86
CA ARG A 100 14.21 8.42 -7.68
C ARG A 100 13.16 8.80 -8.71
N HIS A 101 12.11 9.50 -8.27
CA HIS A 101 11.01 9.91 -9.13
C HIS A 101 11.45 10.99 -10.13
N LYS A 102 12.38 11.87 -9.73
CA LYS A 102 13.00 12.84 -10.64
C LYS A 102 13.87 12.18 -11.73
N ILE A 103 14.53 11.07 -11.44
CA ILE A 103 15.42 10.41 -12.42
C ILE A 103 14.65 9.46 -13.33
N LEU A 104 13.74 8.67 -12.76
CA LEU A 104 13.03 7.59 -13.45
C LEU A 104 11.67 8.00 -13.99
N GLY A 105 11.07 9.08 -13.48
CA GLY A 105 9.64 9.34 -13.65
C GLY A 105 8.77 8.48 -12.73
N PRO A 106 7.48 8.82 -12.57
CA PRO A 106 6.57 8.21 -11.59
C PRO A 106 6.26 6.74 -11.91
N ASP A 107 5.89 6.45 -13.16
CA ASP A 107 5.54 5.10 -13.62
C ASP A 107 6.70 4.10 -13.47
N LEU A 108 7.90 4.49 -13.91
CA LEU A 108 9.08 3.63 -13.81
C LEU A 108 9.58 3.53 -12.36
N ALA A 109 9.56 4.62 -11.58
CA ALA A 109 9.91 4.58 -10.15
C ALA A 109 8.99 3.63 -9.37
N THR A 110 7.68 3.70 -9.63
CA THR A 110 6.68 2.74 -9.13
C THR A 110 7.03 1.33 -9.55
N THR A 111 7.41 1.15 -10.82
CA THR A 111 7.76 -0.17 -11.36
C THR A 111 8.92 -0.80 -10.62
N HIS A 112 10.02 -0.07 -10.43
CA HIS A 112 11.15 -0.52 -9.62
C HIS A 112 10.73 -0.79 -8.15
N PHE A 113 9.89 0.07 -7.57
CA PHE A 113 9.48 -0.04 -6.17
C PHE A 113 8.66 -1.30 -5.87
N ILE A 114 7.69 -1.62 -6.72
CA ILE A 114 6.77 -2.77 -6.57
C ILE A 114 7.46 -4.07 -6.97
N THR A 115 8.15 -4.12 -8.11
CA THR A 115 8.82 -5.35 -8.58
C THR A 115 9.93 -5.80 -7.64
N ALA A 116 10.68 -4.86 -7.05
CA ALA A 116 11.69 -5.17 -6.05
C ALA A 116 11.09 -5.77 -4.76
N ARG A 117 9.79 -5.58 -4.51
CA ARG A 117 9.04 -6.19 -3.40
C ARG A 117 8.24 -7.41 -3.83
N TYR A 118 8.62 -8.03 -4.94
CA TYR A 118 7.96 -9.22 -5.51
C TYR A 118 6.54 -8.97 -6.04
N GLY A 119 6.18 -7.72 -6.29
CA GLY A 119 4.96 -7.38 -7.01
C GLY A 119 5.09 -7.51 -8.51
N LYS A 120 3.95 -7.39 -9.18
CA LYS A 120 3.87 -7.47 -10.63
C LYS A 120 3.20 -6.23 -11.19
N ILE A 121 3.68 -5.81 -12.35
CA ILE A 121 3.17 -4.61 -13.02
C ILE A 121 2.91 -4.90 -14.48
N LYS A 122 1.82 -4.37 -15.00
CA LYS A 122 1.48 -4.44 -16.40
C LYS A 122 1.47 -3.05 -17.00
N LEU A 123 2.13 -2.91 -18.15
CA LEU A 123 2.22 -1.65 -18.88
C LEU A 123 1.05 -1.50 -19.85
N LYS A 124 0.71 -0.25 -20.15
CA LYS A 124 -0.34 0.06 -21.12
C LYS A 124 -0.02 -0.53 -22.50
N GLY A 125 -0.92 -1.37 -23.01
CA GLY A 125 -0.77 -2.02 -24.32
C GLY A 125 0.09 -3.29 -24.31
N ASN A 126 0.68 -3.66 -23.16
CA ASN A 126 1.42 -4.92 -23.03
C ASN A 126 0.58 -5.93 -22.23
N ASN A 127 0.52 -7.18 -22.71
CA ASN A 127 -0.21 -8.24 -22.03
C ASN A 127 0.64 -8.97 -20.96
N GLU A 128 1.96 -8.79 -20.98
CA GLU A 128 2.88 -9.43 -20.04
C GLU A 128 3.00 -8.68 -18.72
N TRP A 129 3.08 -9.43 -17.62
CA TRP A 129 3.38 -8.92 -16.30
C TRP A 129 4.89 -8.84 -16.09
N LEU A 130 5.37 -7.66 -15.72
CA LEU A 130 6.73 -7.44 -15.24
C LEU A 130 6.85 -7.92 -13.80
N THR A 131 7.88 -8.72 -13.54
CA THR A 131 8.16 -9.35 -12.25
C THR A 131 9.56 -8.96 -11.74
N ILE A 132 9.96 -9.51 -10.60
CA ILE A 132 11.32 -9.33 -10.09
C ILE A 132 12.39 -9.93 -11.02
N ASP A 133 12.05 -10.94 -11.81
CA ASP A 133 13.00 -11.57 -12.73
C ASP A 133 13.28 -10.66 -13.93
N ASP A 134 12.28 -9.88 -14.37
CA ASP A 134 12.43 -8.82 -15.37
C ASP A 134 13.29 -7.66 -14.84
N LEU A 135 13.20 -7.38 -13.54
CA LEU A 135 14.08 -6.40 -12.88
C LEU A 135 15.54 -6.88 -12.86
N LYS A 136 15.76 -8.14 -12.50
CA LYS A 136 17.11 -8.74 -12.40
C LYS A 136 17.77 -8.97 -13.75
N SER A 137 16.99 -9.33 -14.76
CA SER A 137 17.46 -9.52 -16.14
C SER A 137 17.74 -8.20 -16.87
N GLY A 138 17.31 -7.07 -16.31
CA GLY A 138 17.51 -5.75 -16.92
C GLY A 138 16.47 -5.39 -17.99
N LYS A 139 15.37 -6.15 -18.11
CA LYS A 139 14.23 -5.81 -18.98
C LYS A 139 13.57 -4.51 -18.54
N ILE A 140 13.61 -4.19 -17.24
CA ILE A 140 13.12 -2.93 -16.69
C ILE A 140 14.25 -1.87 -16.78
N PRO A 141 14.05 -0.78 -17.55
CA PRO A 141 15.09 0.23 -17.75
C PRO A 141 15.50 0.92 -16.44
N PRO A 142 16.81 1.20 -16.23
CA PRO A 142 17.28 1.96 -15.07
C PRO A 142 17.23 3.49 -15.28
N THR A 143 16.73 3.96 -16.42
CA THR A 143 16.64 5.37 -16.79
C THR A 143 15.27 5.68 -17.37
N TYR A 144 14.83 6.94 -17.28
CA TYR A 144 13.52 7.36 -17.78
C TYR A 144 13.31 7.02 -19.26
N VAL A 145 12.19 6.38 -19.56
CA VAL A 145 11.76 6.05 -20.92
C VAL A 145 10.43 6.77 -21.20
N PRO A 146 10.37 7.68 -22.19
CA PRO A 146 9.12 8.31 -22.60
C PRO A 146 8.08 7.27 -23.04
N GLY A 147 6.81 7.46 -22.66
CA GLY A 147 5.72 6.54 -23.00
C GLY A 147 5.60 5.30 -22.09
N PHE A 148 6.48 5.16 -21.10
CA PHE A 148 6.38 4.10 -20.10
C PHE A 148 5.22 4.40 -19.12
N CYS A 149 4.06 3.77 -19.34
CA CYS A 149 2.84 4.00 -18.57
C CYS A 149 2.38 2.71 -17.88
N VAL A 150 2.19 2.77 -16.56
CA VAL A 150 1.65 1.64 -15.78
C VAL A 150 0.12 1.63 -15.86
N GLU A 151 -0.45 0.47 -16.19
CA GLU A 151 -1.91 0.29 -16.28
C GLU A 151 -2.47 -0.59 -15.15
N GLU A 152 -1.77 -1.67 -14.78
CA GLU A 152 -2.21 -2.58 -13.72
C GLU A 152 -1.07 -2.85 -12.73
N ILE A 153 -1.38 -2.87 -11.44
CA ILE A 153 -0.47 -3.22 -10.36
C ILE A 153 -1.06 -4.38 -9.58
N ASP A 154 -0.30 -5.47 -9.50
CA ASP A 154 -0.56 -6.58 -8.60
C ASP A 154 0.45 -6.55 -7.45
N ALA A 155 -0.02 -6.10 -6.28
CA ALA A 155 0.74 -6.05 -5.05
C ALA A 155 0.31 -7.14 -4.05
N SER A 156 -0.24 -8.26 -4.56
CA SER A 156 -0.66 -9.39 -3.74
C SER A 156 0.51 -9.96 -2.92
N ASN A 157 0.25 -10.27 -1.65
CA ASN A 157 1.23 -10.78 -0.68
C ASN A 157 2.44 -9.86 -0.43
N ILE A 158 2.34 -8.58 -0.76
CA ILE A 158 3.41 -7.61 -0.47
C ILE A 158 3.19 -6.96 0.89
N VAL A 159 4.31 -6.72 1.58
CA VAL A 159 4.36 -5.84 2.74
C VAL A 159 4.34 -4.39 2.26
N LEU A 160 3.15 -3.84 1.97
CA LEU A 160 2.97 -2.44 1.63
C LEU A 160 2.44 -1.67 2.86
N CYS A 161 3.15 -0.63 3.26
CA CYS A 161 2.77 0.24 4.38
C CYS A 161 2.31 1.60 3.88
N TYR A 162 1.70 2.38 4.77
CA TYR A 162 1.22 3.75 4.52
C TYR A 162 2.24 4.62 3.79
N GLU A 163 3.50 4.62 4.24
CA GLU A 163 4.60 5.38 3.62
C GLU A 163 4.88 4.92 2.18
N GLY A 164 4.71 3.63 1.90
CA GLY A 164 4.95 3.03 0.59
C GLY A 164 3.99 3.51 -0.50
N PHE A 165 2.75 3.83 -0.14
CA PHE A 165 1.74 4.35 -1.09
C PHE A 165 2.16 5.66 -1.75
N GLU A 166 3.04 6.46 -1.14
CA GLU A 166 3.56 7.68 -1.76
C GLU A 166 4.39 7.40 -3.01
N ASN A 167 5.03 6.22 -3.10
CA ASN A 167 5.79 5.84 -4.28
C ASN A 167 4.89 5.51 -5.48
N LEU A 168 3.59 5.39 -5.27
CA LEU A 168 2.59 5.13 -6.32
C LEU A 168 1.95 6.44 -6.81
N CYS A 169 2.56 7.59 -6.54
CA CYS A 169 1.99 8.88 -6.91
C CYS A 169 2.10 9.19 -8.39
N HIS A 170 1.15 10.00 -8.88
CA HIS A 170 1.14 10.58 -10.23
C HIS A 170 1.16 9.55 -11.37
N LEU A 171 0.57 8.37 -11.15
CA LEU A 171 0.35 7.38 -12.20
C LEU A 171 -0.79 7.83 -13.11
N SER A 172 -0.44 8.24 -14.33
CA SER A 172 -1.41 8.82 -15.28
C SER A 172 -2.42 7.81 -15.85
N GLY A 173 -2.10 6.52 -15.80
CA GLY A 173 -2.85 5.47 -16.49
C GLY A 173 -3.28 4.28 -15.63
N LEU A 174 -3.09 4.33 -14.31
CA LEU A 174 -3.38 3.18 -13.45
C LEU A 174 -4.89 2.90 -13.40
N LYS A 175 -5.32 1.75 -13.91
CA LYS A 175 -6.72 1.31 -13.88
C LYS A 175 -7.00 0.25 -12.84
N LYS A 176 -6.05 -0.65 -12.59
CA LYS A 176 -6.25 -1.82 -11.72
C LYS A 176 -5.21 -1.89 -10.62
N LEU A 177 -5.66 -1.99 -9.37
CA LEU A 177 -4.80 -2.17 -8.20
C LEU A 177 -5.28 -3.38 -7.39
N ILE A 178 -4.40 -4.36 -7.22
CA ILE A 178 -4.68 -5.58 -6.45
C ILE A 178 -3.82 -5.56 -5.19
N LEU A 179 -4.47 -5.52 -4.02
CA LEU A 179 -3.87 -5.51 -2.69
C LEU A 179 -4.31 -6.75 -1.91
N ARG A 180 -4.10 -7.95 -2.48
CA ARG A 180 -4.52 -9.19 -1.83
C ARG A 180 -3.55 -9.60 -0.72
N ASP A 181 -4.08 -10.05 0.41
CA ASP A 181 -3.30 -10.58 1.52
C ASP A 181 -2.17 -9.64 2.00
N CYS A 182 -2.42 -8.32 1.96
CA CYS A 182 -1.47 -7.30 2.39
C CYS A 182 -1.62 -7.03 3.90
N PRO A 183 -0.68 -7.47 4.75
CA PRO A 183 -0.87 -7.48 6.21
C PRO A 183 -0.74 -6.12 6.89
N PHE A 184 -0.21 -5.10 6.19
CA PHE A 184 -0.03 -3.75 6.71
C PHE A 184 -0.96 -2.72 6.06
N VAL A 185 -1.79 -3.15 5.11
CA VAL A 185 -2.81 -2.27 4.53
C VAL A 185 -3.94 -2.12 5.55
N ASP A 186 -4.13 -0.88 5.99
CA ASP A 186 -5.12 -0.47 6.98
C ASP A 186 -5.96 0.70 6.45
N ASP A 187 -6.86 1.22 7.28
CA ASP A 187 -7.72 2.37 6.93
C ASP A 187 -6.91 3.61 6.53
N TRP A 188 -5.74 3.80 7.13
CA TRP A 188 -4.85 4.93 6.81
C TRP A 188 -4.25 4.76 5.41
N CYS A 189 -3.86 3.54 5.04
CA CYS A 189 -3.43 3.22 3.68
C CYS A 189 -4.53 3.48 2.66
N LEU A 190 -5.77 3.04 2.95
CA LEU A 190 -6.91 3.29 2.06
C LEU A 190 -7.26 4.77 1.95
N SER A 191 -7.08 5.56 3.02
CA SER A 191 -7.30 7.00 2.92
C SER A 191 -6.34 7.69 1.94
N ARG A 192 -5.18 7.09 1.63
CA ARG A 192 -4.24 7.55 0.58
C ARG A 192 -4.64 7.15 -0.84
N SER A 193 -5.71 6.38 -1.01
CA SER A 193 -6.21 6.05 -2.34
C SER A 193 -6.62 7.27 -3.16
N TYR A 194 -6.82 8.45 -2.54
CA TYR A 194 -7.07 9.72 -3.24
C TYR A 194 -6.04 10.03 -4.33
N ILE A 195 -4.81 9.50 -4.21
CA ILE A 195 -3.76 9.62 -5.23
C ILE A 195 -4.20 9.07 -6.59
N PHE A 196 -5.15 8.13 -6.60
CA PHE A 196 -5.69 7.47 -7.78
C PHE A 196 -7.13 7.88 -8.13
N GLN A 197 -7.63 8.98 -7.54
CA GLN A 197 -9.02 9.42 -7.66
C GLN A 197 -9.53 9.52 -9.11
N ASP A 198 -8.64 9.89 -10.04
CA ASP A 198 -8.96 10.18 -11.43
C ASP A 198 -8.58 9.05 -12.40
N THR A 199 -8.05 7.92 -11.90
CA THR A 199 -7.50 6.86 -12.75
C THR A 199 -8.02 5.47 -12.40
N LEU A 200 -8.16 5.15 -11.11
CA LEU A 200 -8.45 3.79 -10.66
C LEU A 200 -9.88 3.36 -10.98
N GLU A 201 -10.02 2.20 -11.63
CA GLU A 201 -11.31 1.60 -12.01
C GLU A 201 -11.58 0.29 -11.26
N TYR A 202 -10.54 -0.45 -10.87
CA TYR A 202 -10.66 -1.72 -10.15
C TYR A 202 -9.74 -1.73 -8.94
N LEU A 203 -10.29 -2.09 -7.77
CA LEU A 203 -9.55 -2.25 -6.52
C LEU A 203 -9.91 -3.60 -5.88
N ASP A 204 -8.91 -4.44 -5.61
CA ASP A 204 -9.07 -5.66 -4.81
C ASP A 204 -8.34 -5.49 -3.47
N ILE A 205 -9.07 -5.62 -2.37
CA ILE A 205 -8.55 -5.54 -0.98
C ILE A 205 -8.76 -6.86 -0.22
N SER A 206 -8.90 -7.96 -0.93
CA SER A 206 -9.18 -9.28 -0.34
C SER A 206 -8.08 -9.73 0.61
N GLY A 207 -8.44 -10.33 1.74
CA GLY A 207 -7.48 -10.82 2.74
C GLY A 207 -6.77 -9.72 3.55
N CYS A 208 -7.10 -8.44 3.34
CA CYS A 208 -6.57 -7.34 4.15
C CYS A 208 -7.26 -7.31 5.53
N GLN A 209 -6.58 -7.84 6.55
CA GLN A 209 -7.16 -8.03 7.89
C GLN A 209 -7.30 -6.75 8.72
N ASN A 210 -6.52 -5.71 8.43
CA ASN A 210 -6.53 -4.47 9.21
C ASN A 210 -7.46 -3.39 8.64
N VAL A 211 -8.09 -3.66 7.49
CA VAL A 211 -9.09 -2.76 6.92
C VAL A 211 -10.39 -2.92 7.70
N SER A 212 -10.96 -1.79 8.08
CA SER A 212 -12.27 -1.70 8.74
C SER A 212 -13.29 -1.02 7.82
N GLU A 213 -14.51 -0.91 8.31
CA GLU A 213 -15.61 -0.15 7.71
C GLU A 213 -15.19 1.29 7.36
N ARG A 214 -14.37 1.92 8.23
CA ARG A 214 -13.91 3.31 8.03
C ARG A 214 -13.01 3.42 6.80
N GLY A 215 -12.14 2.45 6.58
CA GLY A 215 -11.27 2.39 5.42
C GLY A 215 -12.06 2.28 4.12
N ILE A 216 -13.09 1.42 4.07
CA ILE A 216 -13.96 1.32 2.89
C ILE A 216 -14.66 2.64 2.63
N CYS A 217 -15.19 3.31 3.66
CA CYS A 217 -15.84 4.61 3.48
C CYS A 217 -14.92 5.60 2.74
N THR A 218 -13.61 5.64 3.04
CA THR A 218 -12.67 6.56 2.37
C THR A 218 -12.56 6.38 0.85
N LEU A 219 -13.00 5.24 0.31
CA LEU A 219 -12.97 4.96 -1.13
C LEU A 219 -13.96 5.82 -1.92
N TYR A 220 -14.87 6.57 -1.28
CA TYR A 220 -15.77 7.52 -1.98
C TYR A 220 -15.02 8.54 -2.85
N VAL A 221 -13.75 8.80 -2.54
CA VAL A 221 -12.90 9.74 -3.29
C VAL A 221 -12.58 9.21 -4.69
N LEU A 222 -12.64 7.90 -4.90
CA LEU A 222 -12.31 7.23 -6.17
C LEU A 222 -13.50 7.28 -7.15
N LYS A 223 -13.72 8.44 -7.77
CA LYS A 223 -14.89 8.71 -8.62
C LYS A 223 -14.99 7.81 -9.87
N LYS A 224 -13.88 7.23 -10.32
CA LYS A 224 -13.84 6.31 -11.47
C LYS A 224 -13.88 4.83 -11.09
N LEU A 225 -13.94 4.51 -9.80
CA LEU A 225 -13.98 3.12 -9.34
C LEU A 225 -15.27 2.45 -9.82
N LYS A 226 -15.11 1.34 -10.52
CA LYS A 226 -16.20 0.50 -11.06
C LYS A 226 -16.31 -0.82 -10.34
N THR A 227 -15.20 -1.38 -9.88
CA THR A 227 -15.20 -2.69 -9.21
C THR A 227 -14.38 -2.63 -7.93
N LEU A 228 -15.00 -3.06 -6.83
CA LEU A 228 -14.35 -3.24 -5.53
C LEU A 228 -14.52 -4.69 -5.09
N VAL A 229 -13.41 -5.39 -4.88
CA VAL A 229 -13.41 -6.79 -4.45
C VAL A 229 -13.02 -6.88 -2.98
N ILE A 230 -13.91 -7.48 -2.18
CA ILE A 230 -13.79 -7.57 -0.72
C ILE A 230 -14.04 -9.02 -0.27
N HIS A 231 -13.04 -9.89 -0.39
CA HIS A 231 -13.09 -11.24 0.19
C HIS A 231 -12.27 -11.33 1.49
N ASP A 232 -12.66 -12.21 2.41
CA ASP A 232 -11.87 -12.56 3.61
C ASP A 232 -11.35 -11.36 4.43
N THR A 233 -12.20 -10.36 4.63
CA THR A 233 -11.94 -9.18 5.47
C THR A 233 -12.68 -9.29 6.82
N PRO A 234 -12.13 -9.98 7.84
CA PRO A 234 -12.86 -10.29 9.08
C PRO A 234 -13.10 -9.08 9.99
N ASN A 235 -12.35 -7.99 9.80
CA ASN A 235 -12.43 -6.80 10.66
C ASN A 235 -13.52 -5.81 10.23
N ILE A 236 -14.18 -6.09 9.10
CA ILE A 236 -15.29 -5.30 8.58
C ILE A 236 -16.57 -5.99 9.07
N GLN A 237 -17.26 -5.38 10.03
CA GLN A 237 -18.36 -6.03 10.73
C GLN A 237 -19.65 -6.02 9.92
N ASN A 238 -19.97 -4.89 9.27
CA ASN A 238 -21.17 -4.68 8.47
C ASN A 238 -20.77 -4.33 7.03
N LYS A 239 -20.23 -5.32 6.31
CA LYS A 239 -19.75 -5.14 4.93
C LYS A 239 -20.88 -4.66 4.03
N GLU A 240 -22.06 -5.21 4.21
CA GLU A 240 -23.25 -4.99 3.42
C GLU A 240 -23.70 -3.53 3.51
N LEU A 241 -23.85 -3.00 4.74
CA LEU A 241 -24.27 -1.61 4.96
C LEU A 241 -23.26 -0.59 4.40
N VAL A 242 -21.97 -0.84 4.62
CA VAL A 242 -20.93 0.08 4.18
C VAL A 242 -20.80 0.07 2.66
N CYS A 243 -20.95 -1.10 2.02
CA CYS A 243 -20.93 -1.21 0.57
C CYS A 243 -22.18 -0.58 -0.06
N LEU A 244 -23.37 -0.73 0.54
CA LEU A 244 -24.58 -0.02 0.11
C LEU A 244 -24.39 1.50 0.18
N LEU A 245 -23.82 2.01 1.27
CA LEU A 245 -23.52 3.44 1.41
C LEU A 245 -22.50 3.91 0.37
N LEU A 246 -21.48 3.10 0.08
CA LEU A 246 -20.49 3.42 -0.94
C LEU A 246 -21.10 3.40 -2.36
N GLN A 247 -22.01 2.47 -2.64
CA GLN A 247 -22.75 2.41 -3.90
C GLN A 247 -23.72 3.58 -4.09
N ASP A 248 -24.31 4.09 -3.01
CA ASP A 248 -25.13 5.32 -3.05
C ASP A 248 -24.28 6.54 -3.46
N LEU A 249 -23.04 6.63 -2.96
CA LEU A 249 -22.09 7.67 -3.35
C LEU A 249 -21.46 7.45 -4.75
N LEU A 250 -21.28 6.19 -5.14
CA LEU A 250 -20.67 5.76 -6.40
C LEU A 250 -21.62 4.80 -7.14
N PRO A 251 -22.63 5.31 -7.86
CA PRO A 251 -23.71 4.48 -8.40
C PRO A 251 -23.29 3.48 -9.49
N LYS A 252 -22.07 3.61 -10.03
CA LYS A 252 -21.49 2.68 -11.01
C LYS A 252 -20.60 1.61 -10.38
N LEU A 253 -20.52 1.58 -9.05
CA LEU A 253 -19.66 0.66 -8.32
C LEU A 253 -20.33 -0.70 -8.14
N GLU A 254 -19.69 -1.72 -8.68
CA GLU A 254 -19.97 -3.12 -8.40
C GLU A 254 -19.06 -3.58 -7.27
N VAL A 255 -19.64 -4.24 -6.26
CA VAL A 255 -18.91 -4.78 -5.12
C VAL A 255 -19.01 -6.29 -5.12
N GLU A 256 -17.86 -6.97 -5.13
CA GLU A 256 -17.76 -8.42 -5.04
C GLU A 256 -17.38 -8.86 -3.62
N GLY A 257 -17.92 -10.00 -3.17
CA GLY A 257 -17.61 -10.58 -1.85
C GLY A 257 -18.56 -10.16 -0.72
N VAL A 258 -19.70 -9.57 -1.06
CA VAL A 258 -20.75 -9.15 -0.13
C VAL A 258 -22.05 -9.87 -0.47
N ASP A 259 -22.73 -10.43 0.53
CA ASP A 259 -24.04 -11.07 0.36
C ASP A 259 -25.15 -10.15 0.88
N TYR A 260 -25.81 -9.45 -0.03
CA TYR A 260 -26.92 -8.55 0.31
C TYR A 260 -28.20 -9.29 0.71
N ASN A 261 -28.30 -10.60 0.44
CA ASN A 261 -29.47 -11.41 0.75
C ASN A 261 -29.39 -12.06 2.14
N ASP A 262 -28.43 -11.66 2.98
CA ASP A 262 -28.33 -12.18 4.34
C ASP A 262 -29.62 -11.87 5.13
N PRO A 263 -30.37 -12.89 5.62
CA PRO A 263 -31.59 -12.67 6.39
C PRO A 263 -31.36 -11.85 7.67
N ILE A 264 -30.15 -11.87 8.24
CA ILE A 264 -29.80 -11.04 9.42
C ILE A 264 -29.79 -9.56 9.04
N LEU A 265 -29.20 -9.22 7.89
CA LEU A 265 -29.18 -7.85 7.38
C LEU A 265 -30.60 -7.36 7.09
N LEU A 266 -31.38 -8.14 6.35
CA LEU A 266 -32.75 -7.77 5.97
C LEU A 266 -33.63 -7.55 7.21
N LYS A 267 -33.49 -8.40 8.23
CA LYS A 267 -34.20 -8.23 9.51
C LYS A 267 -33.77 -6.96 10.25
N ARG A 268 -32.49 -6.57 10.18
CA ARG A 268 -32.00 -5.30 10.75
C ARG A 268 -32.57 -4.11 10.01
N LEU A 269 -32.57 -4.13 8.68
CA LEU A 269 -33.11 -3.05 7.84
C LEU A 269 -34.61 -2.87 8.02
N ALA A 270 -35.36 -3.98 8.14
CA ALA A 270 -36.81 -3.95 8.40
C ALA A 270 -37.20 -3.28 9.73
N LYS A 271 -36.24 -3.06 10.66
CA LYS A 271 -36.49 -2.28 11.88
C LYS A 271 -36.52 -0.77 11.63
N TYR A 272 -35.92 -0.32 10.53
CA TYR A 272 -35.77 1.09 10.17
C TYR A 272 -36.70 1.52 9.03
N MET A 273 -37.45 0.58 8.44
CA MET A 273 -38.56 0.82 7.52
C MET A 273 -39.88 0.83 8.29
#